data_AF-A0AAU9N4K6-F1
#
_entry.id   AF-A0AAU9N4K6-F1
#
_cell.length_a   1.000
_cell.length_b   1.000
_cell.length_c   1.000
_cell.angle_alpha   90.00
_cell.angle_beta   90.00
_cell.angle_gamma   90.00
#
_symmetry.space_group_name_H-M   'P 1'
#
loop_
_entity.id
_entity.type
_entity.pdbx_description
1 polymer ?
#
loop_
_entity_poly.entity_id
_entity_poly.type
_entity_poly.pdbx_seq_one_letter_code
_entity_poly.pdbx_strand_id
1 'polypeptide(L)'
;MAPSLVRLYEQMPEPKYVIAMGACTITGGMFSTDSYSTVRGVDKLIPVDVYLPGCPPKPEAIIDAITKLRKKISREIYPDRNMSQRENRCFTTITSFRLGIVFMLEIMITDSFINRHLPQRFLLKHFSNTKVQYLPPN
;
A
#
# COMPACT_ATOMS: atom_id res chain seq x y z
N MET A 1 1.12 12.24 -0.12
CA MET A 1 -0.06 11.40 0.15
C MET A 1 0.14 9.93 -0.23
N ALA A 2 0.76 9.63 -1.37
CA ALA A 2 0.96 8.26 -1.87
C ALA A 2 1.39 7.20 -0.81
N PRO A 3 2.43 7.41 0.03
CA PRO A 3 2.83 6.40 1.01
C PRO A 3 1.80 6.21 2.14
N SER A 4 1.08 7.28 2.52
CA SER A 4 0.04 7.21 3.56
C SER A 4 -1.16 6.39 3.08
N LEU A 5 -1.53 6.53 1.80
CA LEU A 5 -2.61 5.77 1.18
C LEU A 5 -2.32 4.26 1.16
N VAL A 6 -1.09 3.88 0.80
CA VAL A 6 -0.65 2.47 0.85
C VAL A 6 -0.70 1.94 2.28
N ARG A 7 -0.21 2.71 3.26
CA ARG A 7 -0.27 2.31 4.68
C ARG A 7 -1.70 2.07 5.16
N LEU A 8 -2.65 2.92 4.78
CA LEU A 8 -4.06 2.72 5.14
C LEU A 8 -4.61 1.43 4.54
N TYR A 9 -4.31 1.14 3.27
CA TYR A 9 -4.74 -0.09 2.62
C TYR A 9 -4.15 -1.34 3.27
N GLU A 10 -2.90 -1.27 3.73
CA GLU A 10 -2.25 -2.37 4.45
C GLU A 10 -2.85 -2.63 5.83
N GLN A 11 -3.36 -1.60 6.49
CA GLN A 11 -3.99 -1.71 7.81
C GLN A 11 -5.42 -2.28 7.76
N MET A 12 -6.04 -2.37 6.58
CA MET A 12 -7.38 -2.93 6.42
C MET A 12 -7.35 -4.47 6.35
N PRO A 13 -8.23 -5.17 7.10
CA PRO A 13 -8.34 -6.63 7.04
C PRO A 13 -8.90 -7.11 5.69
N GLU A 14 -8.65 -8.37 5.34
CA GLU A 14 -9.32 -9.02 4.22
C GLU A 14 -10.74 -9.45 4.61
N PRO A 15 -11.75 -9.34 3.72
CA PRO A 15 -11.75 -8.88 2.33
C PRO A 15 -11.86 -7.35 2.18
N LYS A 16 -11.10 -6.77 1.26
CA LYS A 16 -11.14 -5.33 0.96
C LYS A 16 -11.26 -5.08 -0.53
N TYR A 17 -12.03 -4.06 -0.89
CA TYR A 17 -12.30 -3.68 -2.26
C TYR A 17 -12.07 -2.17 -2.44
N VAL A 18 -11.54 -1.79 -3.59
CA VAL A 18 -11.13 -0.40 -3.88
C VAL A 18 -11.87 0.10 -5.12
N ILE A 19 -12.54 1.25 -4.98
CA ILE A 19 -13.17 1.95 -6.09
C ILE A 19 -12.34 3.19 -6.42
N ALA A 20 -11.87 3.32 -7.66
CA ALA A 20 -11.23 4.54 -8.14
C ALA A 20 -12.30 5.53 -8.62
N MET A 21 -12.48 6.63 -7.88
CA MET A 21 -13.49 7.64 -8.14
C MET A 21 -12.90 8.91 -8.76
N GLY A 22 -13.34 9.20 -9.99
CA GLY A 22 -13.04 10.41 -10.71
C GLY A 22 -11.76 10.35 -11.55
N ALA A 23 -11.66 11.23 -12.54
CA ALA A 23 -10.58 11.23 -13.53
C ALA A 23 -9.18 11.34 -12.88
N CYS A 24 -9.07 12.07 -11.76
CA CYS A 24 -7.83 12.24 -11.03
C CYS A 24 -7.26 10.92 -10.48
N THR A 25 -8.10 10.01 -9.99
CA THR A 25 -7.62 8.73 -9.44
C THR A 25 -7.35 7.69 -10.51
N ILE A 26 -7.95 7.81 -11.69
CA ILE A 26 -7.80 6.85 -12.79
C ILE A 26 -6.52 7.15 -13.58
N THR A 27 -6.39 8.38 -14.09
CA THR A 27 -5.29 8.77 -14.99
C THR A 27 -4.48 9.97 -14.50
N GLY A 28 -4.89 10.61 -13.40
CA GLY A 28 -4.37 11.92 -12.97
C GLY A 28 -5.26 13.09 -13.41
N GLY A 29 -6.27 12.85 -14.26
CA GLY A 29 -7.27 13.86 -14.64
C GLY A 29 -6.64 15.10 -15.29
N MET A 30 -7.07 16.30 -14.88
CA MET A 30 -6.48 17.56 -15.39
C MET A 30 -4.99 17.71 -15.06
N PHE A 31 -4.52 17.00 -14.03
CA PHE A 31 -3.13 17.01 -13.62
C PHE A 31 -2.35 15.90 -14.32
N SER A 32 -2.76 15.46 -15.51
CA SER A 32 -2.07 14.41 -16.26
C SER A 32 -0.99 14.94 -17.22
N THR A 33 -0.80 16.24 -17.33
CA THR A 33 0.23 16.85 -18.19
C THR A 33 1.21 17.66 -17.36
N ASP A 34 0.72 18.62 -16.57
CA ASP A 34 1.56 19.73 -16.11
C ASP A 34 2.07 19.61 -14.66
N SER A 35 1.66 18.57 -13.93
CA SER A 35 2.03 18.41 -12.51
C SER A 35 3.20 17.44 -12.29
N TYR A 36 4.20 17.89 -11.54
CA TYR A 36 5.38 17.10 -11.16
C TYR A 36 5.17 16.20 -9.93
N SER A 37 4.17 16.51 -9.10
CA SER A 37 3.99 15.89 -7.78
C SER A 37 2.85 14.88 -7.70
N THR A 38 2.00 14.80 -8.73
CA THR A 38 0.81 13.92 -8.71
C THR A 38 1.13 12.55 -9.27
N VAL A 39 0.67 11.50 -8.60
CA VAL A 39 0.71 10.15 -9.14
C VAL A 39 -0.36 10.01 -10.23
N ARG A 40 0.06 9.56 -11.41
CA ARG A 40 -0.83 9.33 -12.55
C ARG A 40 -1.50 7.97 -12.43
N GLY A 41 -2.64 7.95 -11.75
CA GLY A 41 -3.43 6.76 -11.45
C GLY A 41 -3.10 6.11 -10.12
N VAL A 42 -4.13 5.71 -9.37
CA VAL A 42 -4.00 5.01 -8.08
C VAL A 42 -3.58 3.55 -8.26
N ASP A 43 -3.79 3.00 -9.45
CA ASP A 43 -3.47 1.62 -9.84
C ASP A 43 -1.99 1.27 -9.69
N LYS A 44 -1.12 2.30 -9.71
CA LYS A 44 0.33 2.14 -9.48
C LYS A 44 0.67 1.85 -8.03
N LEU A 45 -0.25 2.14 -7.11
CA LEU A 45 -0.05 2.01 -5.66
C LEU A 45 -0.83 0.84 -5.08
N ILE A 46 -2.09 0.67 -5.49
CA ILE A 46 -3.04 -0.27 -4.91
C ILE A 46 -3.90 -0.87 -6.03
N PRO A 47 -4.26 -2.17 -5.96
CA PRO A 47 -5.18 -2.77 -6.93
C PRO A 47 -6.58 -2.13 -6.84
N VAL A 48 -7.17 -1.80 -7.99
CA VAL A 48 -8.50 -1.22 -8.10
C VAL A 48 -9.49 -2.24 -8.65
N ASP A 49 -10.68 -2.31 -8.05
CA ASP A 49 -11.73 -3.23 -8.44
C ASP A 49 -12.71 -2.67 -9.46
N VAL A 50 -13.06 -1.40 -9.30
CA VAL A 50 -14.07 -0.71 -10.10
C VAL A 50 -13.60 0.72 -10.34
N TYR A 51 -13.71 1.16 -11.60
CA TYR A 51 -13.42 2.52 -12.02
C TYR A 51 -14.71 3.31 -12.23
N LEU A 52 -14.76 4.52 -11.67
CA LEU A 52 -15.86 5.47 -11.83
C LEU A 52 -15.35 6.76 -12.47
N PRO A 53 -15.59 7.00 -13.77
CA PRO A 53 -15.17 8.24 -14.43
C PRO A 53 -16.05 9.43 -13.99
N GLY A 54 -15.43 10.62 -13.95
CA GLY A 54 -16.12 11.89 -13.63
C GLY A 54 -15.18 12.95 -13.05
N CYS A 55 -15.57 14.22 -13.09
CA CYS A 55 -14.79 15.31 -12.50
C CYS A 55 -15.69 16.50 -12.07
N PRO A 56 -16.41 16.40 -10.93
CA PRO A 56 -16.66 15.21 -10.12
C PRO A 56 -17.77 14.32 -10.73
N PRO A 57 -17.81 13.01 -10.41
CA PRO A 57 -18.89 12.14 -10.89
C PRO A 57 -20.23 12.52 -10.24
N LYS A 58 -21.31 12.33 -10.99
CA LYS A 58 -22.67 12.54 -10.50
C LYS A 58 -23.04 11.51 -9.42
N PRO A 59 -23.90 11.85 -8.44
CA PRO A 59 -24.26 10.94 -7.37
C PRO A 59 -24.91 9.64 -7.87
N GLU A 60 -25.66 9.68 -8.96
CA GLU A 60 -26.26 8.48 -9.57
C GLU A 60 -25.19 7.51 -10.07
N ALA A 61 -24.09 8.04 -10.61
CA ALA A 61 -22.97 7.24 -11.10
C ALA A 61 -22.21 6.56 -9.95
N ILE A 62 -22.18 7.17 -8.75
CA ILE A 62 -21.62 6.55 -7.54
C ILE A 62 -22.47 5.35 -7.12
N ILE A 63 -23.80 5.49 -7.14
CA ILE A 63 -24.73 4.41 -6.80
C ILE A 63 -24.60 3.25 -7.80
N ASP A 64 -24.45 3.55 -9.09
CA ASP A 64 -24.19 2.52 -10.11
C ASP A 64 -22.84 1.82 -9.89
N ALA A 65 -21.78 2.54 -9.54
CA ALA A 65 -20.48 1.95 -9.21
C ALA A 65 -20.56 1.00 -8.00
N ILE A 66 -21.27 1.40 -6.94
CA ILE A 66 -21.52 0.54 -5.77
C ILE A 66 -22.33 -0.70 -6.17
N THR A 67 -23.33 -0.54 -7.03
CA THR A 67 -24.15 -1.65 -7.52
C THR A 67 -23.33 -2.63 -8.36
N LYS A 68 -22.42 -2.12 -9.20
CA LYS A 68 -21.45 -2.92 -9.96
C LYS A 68 -20.49 -3.67 -9.04
N LEU A 69 -19.98 -3.03 -8.00
CA LEU A 69 -19.13 -3.67 -7.01
C LEU A 69 -19.87 -4.81 -6.29
N ARG A 70 -21.11 -4.56 -5.84
CA ARG A 70 -21.95 -5.60 -5.22
C ARG A 70 -22.12 -6.81 -6.14
N LYS A 71 -22.40 -6.59 -7.43
CA LYS A 71 -22.50 -7.66 -8.44
C LYS A 71 -21.18 -8.42 -8.62
N LYS A 72 -20.02 -7.74 -8.53
CA LYS A 72 -18.70 -8.39 -8.59
C LYS A 72 -18.50 -9.31 -7.38
N ILE A 73 -18.77 -8.80 -6.17
CA ILE A 73 -18.67 -9.57 -4.93
C ILE A 73 -19.60 -10.78 -4.95
N SER A 74 -20.85 -10.63 -5.41
CA SER A 74 -21.81 -11.76 -5.47
C SER A 74 -21.41 -12.87 -6.45
N ARG A 75 -20.59 -12.56 -7.47
CA ARG A 75 -20.07 -13.55 -8.43
C ARG A 75 -18.79 -14.23 -7.94
N GLU A 76 -18.09 -13.59 -7.02
CA GLU A 76 -16.86 -14.11 -6.43
C GLU A 76 -17.25 -15.23 -5.45
N ILE A 77 -17.15 -16.48 -5.92
CA ILE A 77 -17.28 -17.66 -5.06
C ILE A 77 -16.09 -17.59 -4.09
N TYR A 78 -16.38 -17.59 -2.78
CA TYR A 78 -15.43 -17.42 -1.67
C TYR A 78 -14.00 -17.81 -2.06
N PRO A 79 -13.04 -16.86 -2.10
CA PRO A 79 -11.68 -17.23 -2.39
C PRO A 79 -11.23 -18.19 -1.29
N ASP A 80 -10.77 -19.37 -1.71
CA ASP A 80 -9.99 -20.26 -0.86
C ASP A 80 -8.92 -19.41 -0.16
N ARG A 81 -8.72 -19.65 1.15
CA ARG A 81 -7.99 -18.78 2.10
C ARG A 81 -6.48 -18.63 1.82
N ASN A 82 -6.03 -18.85 0.58
CA ASN A 82 -4.63 -19.10 0.24
C ASN A 82 -4.08 -18.24 -0.91
N MET A 83 -4.56 -17.01 -1.14
CA MET A 83 -4.02 -16.19 -2.25
C MET A 83 -3.82 -14.71 -1.96
N SER A 84 -3.22 -14.41 -0.82
CA SER A 84 -2.55 -13.12 -0.58
C SER A 84 -1.36 -13.27 0.37
N GLN A 85 -0.70 -14.44 0.33
CA GLN A 85 0.68 -14.48 0.80
C GLN A 85 1.47 -13.57 -0.15
N ARG A 86 1.62 -12.30 0.24
CA ARG A 86 2.68 -11.43 -0.27
C ARG A 86 3.93 -12.30 -0.22
N GLU A 87 4.45 -12.68 -1.39
CA GLU A 87 5.77 -13.31 -1.45
C GLU A 87 6.73 -12.29 -0.85
N ASN A 88 7.13 -12.54 0.39
CA ASN A 88 8.04 -11.69 1.13
C ASN A 88 9.45 -11.93 0.58
N ARG A 89 9.69 -11.50 -0.66
CA ARG A 89 11.03 -11.46 -1.26
C ARG A 89 11.79 -10.29 -0.63
N CYS A 90 12.33 -10.54 0.55
CA CYS A 90 13.20 -9.59 1.23
C CYS A 90 14.61 -9.73 0.64
N PHE A 91 15.06 -8.75 -0.13
CA PHE A 91 16.45 -8.62 -0.52
C PHE A 91 17.14 -7.64 0.43
N THR A 92 18.05 -8.16 1.26
CA THR A 92 18.93 -7.34 2.11
C THR A 92 20.21 -7.04 1.34
N THR A 93 20.26 -5.92 0.61
CA THR A 93 21.51 -5.43 0.03
C THR A 93 22.19 -4.47 0.99
N ILE A 94 23.36 -4.85 1.52
CA ILE A 94 24.24 -3.96 2.30
C ILE A 94 24.88 -2.93 1.37
N THR A 95 24.16 -1.86 1.05
CA THR A 95 24.75 -0.74 0.31
C THR A 95 25.52 0.16 1.27
N SER A 96 26.85 0.22 1.13
CA SER A 96 27.73 1.16 1.83
C SER A 96 27.46 2.59 1.33
N PHE A 97 26.37 3.17 1.80
CA PHE A 97 26.14 4.61 1.74
C PHE A 97 26.99 5.22 2.86
N ARG A 98 27.96 6.04 2.49
CA ARG A 98 28.88 6.73 3.42
C ARG A 98 28.07 7.72 4.27
N LEU A 99 27.44 7.22 5.34
CA LEU A 99 26.72 8.03 6.32
C LEU A 99 27.72 8.79 7.17
N GLY A 100 27.86 10.09 6.88
CA GLY A 100 28.43 11.03 7.83
C GLY A 100 27.57 11.08 9.10
N ILE A 101 28.18 10.71 10.22
CA ILE A 101 27.96 11.22 11.60
C ILE A 101 26.90 10.54 12.50
N VAL A 102 26.06 9.60 12.06
CA VAL A 102 25.05 8.98 12.99
C VAL A 102 25.30 7.49 13.31
N PHE A 103 26.37 6.86 12.81
CA PHE A 103 26.50 5.39 12.82
C PHE A 103 27.34 4.77 13.96
N MET A 104 27.84 5.56 14.92
CA MET A 104 28.82 5.11 15.91
C MET A 104 28.29 4.96 17.34
N LEU A 105 26.96 4.92 17.55
CA LEU A 105 26.39 4.60 18.87
C LEU A 105 25.39 3.44 18.89
N GLU A 106 24.70 3.14 17.78
CA GLU A 106 23.69 2.05 17.78
C GLU A 106 24.28 0.64 17.69
N ILE A 107 25.56 0.49 17.30
CA ILE A 107 26.15 -0.85 17.09
C ILE A 107 26.49 -1.56 18.42
N MET A 108 26.74 -0.83 19.52
CA MET A 108 27.12 -1.48 20.79
C MET A 108 25.95 -2.05 21.60
N ILE A 109 24.69 -1.69 21.31
CA ILE A 109 23.56 -2.05 22.16
C ILE A 109 22.85 -3.34 21.68
N THR A 110 22.92 -3.66 20.38
CA THR A 110 22.19 -4.81 19.81
C THR A 110 22.85 -6.18 19.98
N ASP A 111 24.15 -6.25 20.25
CA ASP A 111 24.86 -7.54 20.33
C ASP A 111 24.72 -8.27 21.68
N SER A 112 24.23 -7.61 22.75
CA SER A 112 24.18 -8.23 24.09
C SER A 112 22.83 -8.82 24.50
N PHE A 113 21.75 -8.70 23.70
CA PHE A 113 20.40 -9.06 24.17
C PHE A 113 19.66 -10.13 23.34
N ILE A 114 20.27 -10.70 22.28
CA ILE A 114 19.63 -11.71 21.41
C ILE A 114 19.99 -13.14 21.85
N ASN A 115 19.90 -13.44 23.15
CA ASN A 115 19.98 -14.82 23.61
C ASN A 115 19.21 -15.02 24.92
N ARG A 116 17.87 -15.08 24.82
CA ARG A 116 17.01 -16.07 25.50
C ARG A 116 15.51 -15.72 25.32
N HIS A 117 14.78 -16.75 24.92
CA HIS A 117 13.34 -16.99 25.14
C HIS A 117 12.27 -16.24 24.31
N LEU A 118 11.61 -17.01 23.44
CA LEU A 118 10.19 -16.91 23.01
C LEU A 118 9.21 -16.69 24.20
N PRO A 119 7.89 -16.49 23.96
CA PRO A 119 7.16 -15.78 22.91
C PRO A 119 6.04 -14.85 23.48
N GLN A 120 5.31 -14.18 22.58
CA GLN A 120 3.91 -13.70 22.69
C GLN A 120 3.70 -12.18 22.58
N ARG A 121 2.87 -11.87 21.57
CA ARG A 121 1.76 -10.90 21.53
C ARG A 121 1.99 -9.48 22.01
N PHE A 122 1.59 -8.61 21.07
CA PHE A 122 1.00 -7.30 21.26
C PHE A 122 1.93 -6.14 21.65
N LEU A 123 1.71 -5.08 20.87
CA LEU A 123 2.02 -3.68 21.11
C LEU A 123 3.43 -3.16 20.77
N LEU A 124 3.33 -2.02 20.08
CA LEU A 124 4.35 -1.00 19.85
C LEU A 124 5.44 -1.34 18.85
N LYS A 125 5.07 -1.41 17.57
CA LYS A 125 6.00 -0.92 16.53
C LYS A 125 6.00 0.60 16.57
N HIS A 126 6.83 1.10 17.49
CA HIS A 126 7.41 2.42 17.46
C HIS A 126 7.93 2.72 16.05
N PHE A 127 7.65 3.95 15.61
CA PHE A 127 8.17 4.61 14.42
C PHE A 127 9.67 4.37 14.27
N SER A 128 10.07 3.52 13.32
CA SER A 128 11.41 3.57 12.73
C SER A 128 11.28 3.62 11.21
N ASN A 129 11.90 4.65 10.65
CA ASN A 129 11.89 5.01 9.22
C ASN A 129 12.59 3.94 8.36
N THR A 130 12.02 2.74 8.25
CA THR A 130 12.38 1.78 7.22
C THR A 130 11.64 2.17 5.94
N LYS A 131 12.37 2.77 4.99
CA LYS A 131 11.85 3.08 3.67
C LYS A 131 11.72 1.77 2.89
N VAL A 132 10.57 1.12 3.01
CA VAL A 132 10.21 -0.01 2.15
C VAL A 132 9.84 0.56 0.78
N GLN A 133 10.74 0.40 -0.20
CA GLN A 133 10.40 0.66 -1.60
C GLN A 133 9.77 -0.59 -2.18
N TYR A 134 8.49 -0.48 -2.57
CA TYR A 134 7.81 -1.50 -3.37
C TYR A 134 8.01 -1.15 -4.85
N LEU A 135 8.70 -2.04 -5.59
CA LEU A 135 8.73 -2.00 -7.05
C LEU A 135 7.45 -2.68 -7.59
N PRO A 136 6.75 -2.13 -8.60
CA PRO A 136 5.69 -2.87 -9.27
C PRO A 136 6.27 -4.07 -10.05
N PRO A 137 5.56 -5.21 -10.15
CA PRO A 137 5.95 -6.32 -11.01
C PRO A 137 5.86 -5.91 -12.49
N ASN A 138 6.84 -6.37 -13.28
CA ASN A 138 6.96 -6.15 -14.73
C ASN A 138 5.71 -6.54 -15.52
#